data_AF-A0A8H7BTT7-F1
#
_entry.id   AF-A0A8H7BTT7-F1
#
_cell.length_a   1.000
_cell.length_b   1.000
_cell.length_c   1.000
_cell.angle_alpha   90.00
_cell.angle_beta   90.00
_cell.angle_gamma   90.00
#
_symmetry.space_group_name_H-M   'P 1'
#
loop_
_entity.id
_entity.type
_entity.pdbx_description
1 polymer ?
#
loop_
_entity_poly.entity_id
_entity_poly.type
_entity_poly.pdbx_seq_one_letter_code
_entity_poly.pdbx_strand_id
1 'polypeptide(L)'
;MVQNDSIAEQNIEIWKVKRLIKSLEAARGNGTSMISLIIPPHDQVARVGKMLADELGTATNIKSRVNRLSVLRAITSTQQRLKLYNRVPSNGLVMYCGTVVTEEGKEKKVNIDFEPHKAINTSLYLCDNKFHTEPLAQLLEADAKFGFIIMDGNGALFGSLAGNTRDVIHKLQVDLPKKHGRGGQSALRFSRLREEKRHNYVRKIAELAVNFFVTNDKPNIAGLVLAGSADFKTELSQSDMFDQRLQSKIVKVVDISYGGENGFNQAIELSAEALSNVKFVQEKKLIQRYFEEISQDTGKVCYGLADTLKALDLGAVDRLIVWENLDATRYILRDNENNEHVTVATKEDEKNRAVFKDPYDIGEMEIIHSISLLEWFTENYRSFGATLHFITNRSQEGSQFVRGFGGVGGLLRYRVNFEQLLSDDEYLSD
;
A
#
# COMPACT_ATOMS: atom_id res chain seq x y z
N MET A 1 -18.70 -10.43 -3.69
CA MET A 1 -17.67 -10.44 -4.76
C MET A 1 -17.48 -9.04 -5.32
N VAL A 2 -18.51 -8.40 -5.89
CA VAL A 2 -18.45 -7.03 -6.46
C VAL A 2 -17.79 -5.96 -5.56
N GLN A 3 -18.04 -5.96 -4.24
CA GLN A 3 -17.40 -4.99 -3.33
C GLN A 3 -15.90 -5.24 -3.11
N ASN A 4 -15.43 -6.50 -3.13
CA ASN A 4 -14.02 -6.81 -2.94
C ASN A 4 -13.19 -6.47 -4.18
N ASP A 5 -13.78 -6.64 -5.38
CA ASP A 5 -13.12 -6.32 -6.64
C ASP A 5 -12.90 -4.80 -6.76
N SER A 6 -13.88 -3.98 -6.34
CA SER A 6 -13.74 -2.51 -6.30
C SER A 6 -12.65 -2.05 -5.33
N ILE A 7 -12.47 -2.71 -4.18
CA ILE A 7 -11.40 -2.39 -3.22
C ILE A 7 -10.02 -2.77 -3.77
N ALA A 8 -9.93 -3.92 -4.46
CA ALA A 8 -8.69 -4.34 -5.12
C ALA A 8 -8.28 -3.34 -6.22
N GLU A 9 -9.22 -2.85 -7.01
CA GLU A 9 -8.97 -1.82 -8.03
C GLU A 9 -8.51 -0.49 -7.42
N GLN A 10 -9.15 -0.04 -6.34
CA GLN A 10 -8.69 1.14 -5.61
C GLN A 10 -7.26 0.96 -5.07
N ASN A 11 -6.91 -0.24 -4.62
CA ASN A 11 -5.56 -0.53 -4.17
C ASN A 11 -4.52 -0.49 -5.30
N ILE A 12 -4.89 -0.93 -6.51
CA ILE A 12 -4.03 -0.83 -7.71
C ILE A 12 -3.78 0.64 -8.05
N GLU A 13 -4.82 1.48 -8.06
CA GLU A 13 -4.67 2.92 -8.31
C GLU A 13 -3.83 3.61 -7.22
N ILE A 14 -4.02 3.25 -5.96
CA ILE A 14 -3.18 3.72 -4.84
C ILE A 14 -1.71 3.30 -5.04
N TRP A 15 -1.48 2.07 -5.49
CA TRP A 15 -0.12 1.58 -5.76
C TRP A 15 0.54 2.34 -6.93
N LYS A 16 -0.20 2.58 -8.02
CA LYS A 16 0.30 3.40 -9.16
C LYS A 16 0.72 4.79 -8.68
N VAL A 17 -0.10 5.44 -7.86
CA VAL A 17 0.22 6.76 -7.31
C VAL A 17 1.43 6.70 -6.36
N LYS A 18 1.55 5.66 -5.51
CA LYS A 18 2.74 5.46 -4.65
C LYS A 18 4.03 5.30 -5.46
N ARG A 19 4.00 4.48 -6.50
CA ARG A 19 5.14 4.26 -7.39
C ARG A 19 5.50 5.54 -8.14
N LEU A 20 4.50 6.28 -8.60
CA LEU A 20 4.67 7.58 -9.23
C LEU A 20 5.36 8.57 -8.29
N ILE A 21 4.89 8.69 -7.04
CA ILE A 21 5.52 9.56 -6.03
C ILE A 21 6.97 9.18 -5.80
N LYS A 22 7.27 7.88 -5.65
CA LYS A 22 8.65 7.40 -5.49
C LYS A 22 9.54 7.78 -6.68
N SER A 23 9.00 7.72 -7.90
CA SER A 23 9.72 8.15 -9.10
C SER A 23 9.93 9.67 -9.16
N LEU A 24 8.95 10.45 -8.72
CA LEU A 24 9.00 11.91 -8.68
C LEU A 24 9.95 12.44 -7.59
N GLU A 25 10.03 11.76 -6.44
CA GLU A 25 10.96 12.09 -5.36
C GLU A 25 12.42 11.75 -5.71
N ALA A 26 12.63 10.67 -6.46
CA ALA A 26 13.96 10.30 -6.97
C ALA A 26 14.45 11.25 -8.07
N ALA A 27 13.51 11.85 -8.83
CA ALA A 27 13.84 12.77 -9.91
C ALA A 27 14.45 14.08 -9.37
N ARG A 28 15.66 14.42 -9.86
CA ARG A 28 16.31 15.71 -9.58
C ARG A 28 16.62 16.46 -10.87
N GLY A 29 16.39 17.76 -10.85
CA GLY A 29 16.73 18.68 -11.92
C GLY A 29 18.02 19.46 -11.62
N ASN A 30 18.76 19.85 -12.66
CA ASN A 30 19.98 20.67 -12.56
C ASN A 30 19.70 22.18 -12.34
N GLY A 31 18.51 22.54 -11.86
CA GLY A 31 18.09 23.92 -11.63
C GLY A 31 16.63 24.04 -11.21
N THR A 32 16.12 25.26 -11.07
CA THR A 32 14.73 25.57 -10.68
C THR A 32 13.80 25.42 -11.89
N SER A 33 13.56 24.19 -12.33
CA SER A 33 12.77 23.91 -13.54
C SER A 33 11.70 22.84 -13.33
N MET A 34 11.47 22.46 -12.07
CA MET A 34 10.51 21.44 -11.68
C MET A 34 9.28 22.13 -11.09
N ILE A 35 8.19 22.10 -11.85
CA ILE A 35 6.91 22.68 -11.45
C ILE A 35 6.06 21.58 -10.82
N SER A 36 5.65 21.83 -9.58
CA SER A 36 4.64 21.05 -8.86
C SER A 36 3.38 21.91 -8.74
N LEU A 37 2.31 21.52 -9.43
CA LEU A 37 1.04 22.23 -9.46
C LEU A 37 -0.08 21.30 -8.97
N ILE A 38 -0.76 21.69 -7.90
CA ILE A 38 -1.90 20.97 -7.32
C ILE A 38 -3.07 21.95 -7.24
N ILE A 39 -4.19 21.56 -7.84
CA ILE A 39 -5.41 22.35 -7.95
C ILE A 39 -6.51 21.64 -7.17
N PRO A 40 -7.10 22.28 -6.15
CA PRO A 40 -8.17 21.67 -5.37
C PRO A 40 -9.46 21.55 -6.19
N PRO A 41 -10.37 20.63 -5.81
CA PRO A 41 -11.66 20.52 -6.46
C PRO A 41 -12.45 21.82 -6.29
N HIS A 42 -13.30 22.12 -7.26
CA HIS A 42 -14.10 23.36 -7.34
C HIS A 42 -13.34 24.64 -7.68
N ASP A 43 -12.01 24.62 -7.81
CA ASP A 43 -11.28 25.78 -8.35
C ASP A 43 -11.47 25.89 -9.88
N GLN A 44 -11.20 27.08 -10.42
CA GLN A 44 -11.37 27.37 -11.84
C GLN A 44 -10.04 27.23 -12.60
N VAL A 45 -10.05 26.42 -13.67
CA VAL A 45 -8.89 26.25 -14.57
C VAL A 45 -8.40 27.60 -15.11
N ALA A 46 -9.31 28.53 -15.42
CA ALA A 46 -8.98 29.87 -15.93
C ALA A 46 -8.13 30.69 -14.94
N ARG A 47 -8.38 30.57 -13.63
CA ARG A 47 -7.61 31.26 -12.59
C ARG A 47 -6.16 30.78 -12.59
N VAL A 48 -5.98 29.47 -12.64
CA VAL A 48 -4.64 28.83 -12.70
C VAL A 48 -3.95 29.18 -14.01
N GLY A 49 -4.68 29.18 -15.12
CA GLY A 49 -4.16 29.60 -16.43
C GLY A 49 -3.64 31.03 -16.43
N LYS A 50 -4.36 31.97 -15.77
CA LYS A 50 -3.89 33.34 -15.58
C LYS A 50 -2.64 33.41 -14.73
N MET A 51 -2.61 32.71 -13.60
CA MET A 51 -1.44 32.64 -12.71
C MET A 51 -0.19 32.13 -13.46
N LEU A 52 -0.32 31.05 -14.25
CA LEU A 52 0.78 30.56 -15.08
C LEU A 52 1.23 31.57 -16.15
N ALA A 53 0.33 32.40 -16.67
CA ALA A 53 0.67 33.45 -17.65
C ALA A 53 1.44 34.61 -17.00
N ASP A 54 1.04 35.00 -15.78
CA ASP A 54 1.74 36.01 -14.99
C ASP A 54 3.17 35.51 -14.62
N GLU A 55 3.29 34.24 -14.21
CA GLU A 55 4.57 33.57 -13.92
C GLU A 55 5.47 33.42 -15.15
N LEU A 56 4.90 33.21 -16.34
CA LEU A 56 5.65 33.22 -17.59
C LEU A 56 6.25 34.62 -17.87
N GLY A 57 5.49 35.67 -17.56
CA GLY A 57 5.94 37.06 -17.67
C GLY A 57 7.10 37.37 -16.73
N THR A 58 6.99 36.99 -15.46
CA THR A 58 8.05 37.21 -14.45
C THR A 58 9.31 36.40 -14.76
N ALA A 59 9.16 35.15 -15.23
CA ALA A 59 10.29 34.29 -15.60
C ALA A 59 11.14 34.86 -16.74
N THR A 60 10.59 35.73 -17.59
CA THR A 60 11.34 36.38 -18.68
C THR A 60 12.46 37.30 -18.15
N ASN A 61 12.31 37.82 -16.93
CA ASN A 61 13.28 38.71 -16.27
C ASN A 61 14.48 37.96 -15.65
N ILE A 62 14.51 36.63 -15.70
CA ILE A 62 15.63 35.83 -15.18
C ILE A 62 16.90 36.14 -15.99
N LYS A 63 17.98 36.54 -15.29
CA LYS A 63 19.26 36.94 -15.91
C LYS A 63 20.02 35.77 -16.55
N SER A 64 19.99 34.60 -15.91
CA SER A 64 20.66 33.40 -16.43
C SER A 64 19.92 32.87 -17.65
N ARG A 65 20.57 32.90 -18.83
CA ARG A 65 19.98 32.45 -20.10
C ARG A 65 19.49 31.01 -20.05
N VAL A 66 20.29 30.11 -19.46
CA VAL A 66 19.98 28.68 -19.36
C VAL A 66 18.80 28.45 -18.43
N ASN A 67 18.84 29.02 -17.21
CA ASN A 67 17.75 28.84 -16.25
C ASN A 67 16.44 29.46 -16.75
N ARG A 68 16.50 30.64 -17.37
CA ARG A 68 15.34 31.29 -17.98
C ARG A 68 14.68 30.38 -19.02
N LEU A 69 15.47 29.80 -19.92
CA LEU A 69 14.93 28.93 -20.97
C LEU A 69 14.28 27.67 -20.38
N SER A 70 14.87 27.08 -19.34
CA SER A 70 14.31 25.91 -18.66
C SER A 70 12.99 26.22 -17.95
N VAL A 71 12.91 27.34 -17.21
CA VAL A 71 11.67 27.78 -16.55
C VAL A 71 10.57 28.07 -17.55
N LEU A 72 10.86 28.85 -18.61
CA LEU A 72 9.88 29.18 -19.64
C LEU A 72 9.34 27.92 -20.33
N ARG A 73 10.21 26.94 -20.62
CA ARG A 73 9.80 25.65 -21.19
C ARG A 73 8.91 24.86 -20.25
N ALA A 74 9.24 24.80 -18.96
CA ALA A 74 8.44 24.10 -17.96
C ALA A 74 7.04 24.73 -17.84
N ILE A 75 6.94 26.06 -17.68
CA ILE A 75 5.66 26.77 -17.58
C ILE A 75 4.82 26.58 -18.84
N THR A 76 5.44 26.69 -20.02
CA THR A 76 4.76 26.48 -21.31
C THR A 76 4.20 25.06 -21.42
N SER A 77 4.96 24.06 -20.96
CA SER A 77 4.53 22.66 -20.93
C SER A 77 3.32 22.46 -20.00
N THR A 78 3.37 23.04 -18.79
CA THR A 78 2.25 23.01 -17.83
C THR A 78 1.00 23.68 -18.41
N GLN A 79 1.14 24.83 -19.07
CA GLN A 79 0.02 25.52 -19.72
C GLN A 79 -0.60 24.68 -20.85
N GLN A 80 0.23 24.02 -21.67
CA GLN A 80 -0.26 23.15 -22.75
C GLN A 80 -1.06 21.96 -22.21
N ARG A 81 -0.61 21.36 -21.10
CA ARG A 81 -1.34 20.28 -20.42
C ARG A 81 -2.63 20.79 -19.77
N LEU A 82 -2.59 21.95 -19.13
CA LEU A 82 -3.76 22.53 -18.47
C LEU A 82 -4.90 22.79 -19.46
N LYS A 83 -4.59 23.13 -20.71
CA LYS A 83 -5.57 23.32 -21.80
C LYS A 83 -6.33 22.04 -22.18
N LEU A 84 -5.83 20.86 -21.85
CA LEU A 84 -6.55 19.60 -22.08
C LEU A 84 -7.76 19.45 -21.14
N TYR A 85 -7.76 20.18 -20.02
CA TYR A 85 -8.82 20.13 -19.01
C TYR A 85 -9.76 21.34 -19.14
N ASN A 86 -11.01 21.10 -19.53
CA ASN A 86 -12.03 22.15 -19.58
C ASN A 86 -12.47 22.61 -18.18
N ARG A 87 -12.45 21.70 -17.21
CA ARG A 87 -12.78 21.94 -15.79
C ARG A 87 -11.88 21.11 -14.91
N VAL A 88 -11.68 21.54 -13.66
CA VAL A 88 -10.96 20.74 -12.67
C VAL A 88 -11.82 19.49 -12.36
N PRO A 89 -11.23 18.28 -12.37
CA PRO A 89 -11.93 17.05 -12.01
C PRO A 89 -12.46 17.06 -10.57
N SER A 90 -13.32 16.10 -10.25
CA SER A 90 -14.03 16.01 -8.97
C SER A 90 -13.13 15.92 -7.75
N ASN A 91 -11.97 15.27 -7.88
CA ASN A 91 -11.02 15.09 -6.77
C ASN A 91 -9.87 16.12 -6.81
N GLY A 92 -9.88 17.06 -7.76
CA GLY A 92 -8.79 17.99 -8.02
C GLY A 92 -7.91 17.54 -9.19
N LEU A 93 -6.86 18.31 -9.46
CA LEU A 93 -5.89 18.03 -10.53
C LEU A 93 -4.47 18.18 -10.01
N VAL A 94 -3.62 17.20 -10.33
CA VAL A 94 -2.20 17.21 -9.98
C VAL A 94 -1.39 17.20 -11.26
N MET A 95 -0.42 18.10 -11.35
CA MET A 95 0.45 18.25 -12.51
C MET A 95 1.91 18.41 -12.08
N TYR A 96 2.77 17.54 -12.60
CA TYR A 96 4.22 17.62 -12.47
C TYR A 96 4.83 17.83 -13.83
N CYS A 97 5.55 18.95 -14.01
CA CYS A 97 6.17 19.31 -15.27
C CYS A 97 7.60 19.78 -15.02
N GLY A 98 8.57 19.26 -15.77
CA GLY A 98 9.96 19.68 -15.64
C GLY A 98 10.92 18.90 -16.50
N THR A 99 12.20 19.29 -16.42
CA THR A 99 13.30 18.58 -17.08
C THR A 99 14.16 17.89 -16.04
N VAL A 100 14.20 16.56 -16.09
CA VAL A 100 15.00 15.72 -15.20
C VAL A 100 16.22 15.22 -15.96
N VAL A 101 17.32 15.03 -15.25
CA VAL A 101 18.52 14.40 -15.81
C VAL A 101 18.44 12.92 -15.50
N THR A 102 18.50 12.07 -16.53
CA THR A 102 18.57 10.61 -16.34
C THR A 102 19.99 10.18 -15.94
N GLU A 103 20.15 8.95 -15.45
CA GLU A 103 21.48 8.41 -15.07
C GLU A 103 22.49 8.43 -16.23
N GLU A 104 22.00 8.35 -17.47
CA GLU A 104 22.81 8.51 -18.70
C GLU A 104 23.24 9.96 -19.00
N GLY A 105 22.92 10.93 -18.15
CA GLY A 105 23.23 12.35 -18.35
C GLY A 105 22.38 13.04 -19.43
N LYS A 106 21.35 12.38 -19.96
CA LYS A 106 20.41 12.96 -20.95
C LYS A 106 19.30 13.73 -20.24
N GLU A 107 18.88 14.84 -20.82
CA GLU A 107 17.72 15.59 -20.35
C GLU A 107 16.41 14.92 -20.82
N LYS A 108 15.59 14.46 -19.88
CA LYS A 108 14.25 13.94 -20.15
C LYS A 108 13.20 14.94 -19.68
N LYS A 109 12.25 15.26 -20.55
CA LYS A 109 11.07 16.05 -20.15
C LYS A 109 10.07 15.14 -19.46
N VAL A 110 9.68 15.50 -18.25
CA VAL A 110 8.65 14.83 -17.46
C VAL A 110 7.42 15.72 -17.46
N ASN A 111 6.32 15.19 -17.98
CA ASN A 111 5.02 15.84 -18.00
C ASN A 111 4.00 14.81 -17.55
N ILE A 112 3.51 14.94 -16.32
CA ILE A 112 2.59 14.00 -15.72
C ILE A 112 1.41 14.79 -15.18
N ASP A 113 0.21 14.38 -15.59
CA ASP A 113 -1.05 14.95 -15.13
C ASP A 113 -2.02 13.81 -14.81
N PHE A 114 -2.65 13.88 -13.64
CA PHE A 114 -3.63 12.88 -13.19
C PHE A 114 -4.61 13.44 -12.16
N GLU A 115 -5.79 12.81 -12.06
CA GLU A 115 -6.75 13.04 -10.99
C GLU A 115 -6.40 12.14 -9.78
N PRO A 116 -6.24 12.70 -8.57
CA PRO A 116 -5.94 11.91 -7.38
C PRO A 116 -7.15 11.08 -6.93
N HIS A 117 -6.88 9.95 -6.26
CA HIS A 117 -7.92 9.02 -5.78
C HIS A 117 -8.84 9.60 -4.67
N LYS A 118 -8.41 10.69 -4.02
CA LYS A 118 -9.16 11.42 -2.99
C LYS A 118 -9.07 12.91 -3.27
N ALA A 119 -10.14 13.62 -2.93
CA ALA A 119 -10.22 15.07 -3.04
C ALA A 119 -9.11 15.77 -2.25
N ILE A 120 -8.36 16.65 -2.93
CA ILE A 120 -7.26 17.41 -2.33
C ILE A 120 -7.71 18.84 -2.01
N ASN A 121 -7.67 19.25 -0.75
CA ASN A 121 -8.06 20.62 -0.37
C ASN A 121 -6.90 21.63 -0.43
N THR A 122 -5.68 21.20 -0.70
CA THR A 122 -4.50 22.06 -0.76
C THR A 122 -4.24 22.54 -2.20
N SER A 123 -4.12 23.86 -2.37
CA SER A 123 -3.58 24.45 -3.59
C SER A 123 -2.07 24.61 -3.45
N LEU A 124 -1.29 24.13 -4.42
CA LEU A 124 0.17 24.24 -4.43
C LEU A 124 0.66 24.67 -5.80
N TYR A 125 1.54 25.68 -5.85
CA TYR A 125 2.34 26.00 -7.02
C TYR A 125 3.76 26.30 -6.55
N LEU A 126 4.70 25.45 -6.92
CA LEU A 126 6.12 25.62 -6.60
C LEU A 126 6.99 25.27 -7.81
N CYS A 127 8.00 26.10 -8.05
CA CYS A 127 9.07 25.85 -9.02
C CYS A 127 10.38 25.68 -8.26
N ASP A 128 10.93 24.47 -8.25
CA ASP A 128 12.14 24.12 -7.50
C ASP A 128 13.05 23.17 -8.30
N ASN A 129 14.10 22.64 -7.68
CA ASN A 129 14.98 21.61 -8.24
C ASN A 129 14.47 20.17 -8.03
N LYS A 130 13.41 19.99 -7.24
CA LYS A 130 12.75 18.73 -6.93
C LYS A 130 11.23 18.87 -7.09
N PHE A 131 10.52 17.77 -7.29
CA PHE A 131 9.07 17.76 -7.19
C PHE A 131 8.63 17.71 -5.72
N HIS A 132 7.59 18.47 -5.39
CA HIS A 132 6.98 18.52 -4.07
C HIS A 132 5.76 17.58 -4.06
N THR A 133 5.92 16.44 -3.39
CA THR A 133 4.94 15.34 -3.30
C THR A 133 4.29 15.24 -1.93
N GLU A 134 4.63 16.11 -0.99
CA GLU A 134 4.17 16.07 0.41
C GLU A 134 2.63 16.04 0.53
N PRO A 135 1.86 16.83 -0.25
CA PRO A 135 0.40 16.77 -0.18
C PRO A 135 -0.17 15.43 -0.67
N LEU A 136 0.50 14.76 -1.61
CA LEU A 136 0.09 13.44 -2.08
C LEU A 136 0.42 12.34 -1.08
N ALA A 137 1.58 12.43 -0.44
CA ALA A 137 1.99 11.49 0.60
C ALA A 137 0.97 11.47 1.76
N GLN A 138 0.48 12.64 2.18
CA GLN A 138 -0.55 12.75 3.22
C GLN A 138 -1.87 12.06 2.85
N LEU A 139 -2.27 12.09 1.58
CA LEU A 139 -3.49 11.43 1.12
C LEU A 139 -3.37 9.91 1.14
N LEU A 140 -2.16 9.41 0.90
CA LEU A 140 -1.81 7.99 0.94
C LEU A 140 -1.64 7.47 2.37
N GLU A 141 -1.22 8.32 3.31
CA GLU A 141 -1.14 7.98 4.74
C GLU A 141 -2.51 7.82 5.41
N ALA A 142 -3.58 8.34 4.80
CA ALA A 142 -4.95 8.16 5.25
C ALA A 142 -5.50 6.75 4.96
N ASP A 143 -4.74 5.71 5.27
CA ASP A 143 -5.27 4.37 5.53
C ASP A 143 -6.06 4.41 6.84
N ALA A 144 -7.16 3.68 6.91
CA ALA A 144 -7.97 3.62 8.12
C ALA A 144 -7.14 3.07 9.30
N LYS A 145 -6.76 3.95 10.23
CA LYS A 145 -6.05 3.58 11.44
C LYS A 145 -7.03 2.99 12.45
N PHE A 146 -6.78 1.78 12.93
CA PHE A 146 -7.56 1.14 13.98
C PHE A 146 -6.80 1.17 15.29
N GLY A 147 -7.48 1.50 16.37
CA GLY A 147 -6.94 1.44 17.72
C GLY A 147 -7.20 0.07 18.34
N PHE A 148 -6.27 -0.40 19.15
CA PHE A 148 -6.41 -1.60 19.97
C PHE A 148 -6.08 -1.26 21.41
N ILE A 149 -6.97 -1.67 22.31
CA ILE A 149 -6.75 -1.61 23.76
C ILE A 149 -6.82 -3.04 24.26
N ILE A 150 -5.70 -3.56 24.75
CA ILE A 150 -5.61 -4.89 25.33
C ILE A 150 -5.54 -4.72 26.83
N MET A 151 -6.53 -5.22 27.54
CA MET A 151 -6.61 -5.21 28.99
C MET A 151 -6.32 -6.60 29.54
N ASP A 152 -5.42 -6.66 30.51
CA ASP A 152 -5.11 -7.88 31.25
C ASP A 152 -4.95 -7.57 32.74
N GLY A 153 -5.08 -8.57 33.60
CA GLY A 153 -4.95 -8.39 35.05
C GLY A 153 -3.56 -7.90 35.50
N ASN A 154 -2.54 -8.09 34.66
CA ASN A 154 -1.15 -7.70 34.91
C ASN A 154 -0.74 -6.39 34.22
N GLY A 155 -1.61 -5.81 33.39
CA GLY A 155 -1.26 -4.64 32.59
C GLY A 155 -2.16 -4.40 31.38
N ALA A 156 -1.97 -3.27 30.71
CA ALA A 156 -2.66 -2.94 29.46
C ALA A 156 -1.67 -2.56 28.35
N LEU A 157 -2.05 -2.84 27.11
CA LEU A 157 -1.31 -2.42 25.92
C LEU A 157 -2.22 -1.60 25.01
N PHE A 158 -1.69 -0.46 24.58
CA PHE A 158 -2.30 0.40 23.57
C PHE A 158 -1.52 0.25 22.27
N GLY A 159 -2.21 -0.11 21.21
CA GLY A 159 -1.62 -0.29 19.89
C GLY A 159 -2.48 0.34 18.81
N SER A 160 -1.88 0.55 17.66
CA SER A 160 -2.62 0.88 16.44
C SER A 160 -2.23 -0.04 15.30
N LEU A 161 -3.18 -0.31 14.43
CA LEU A 161 -3.00 -0.99 13.17
C LEU A 161 -3.37 -0.03 12.04
N ALA A 162 -2.43 0.31 11.17
CA ALA A 162 -2.67 1.16 10.02
C ALA A 162 -2.22 0.43 8.76
N GLY A 163 -3.14 0.10 7.85
CA GLY A 163 -2.81 -0.67 6.65
C GLY A 163 -2.13 -2.00 7.03
N ASN A 164 -0.82 -2.10 6.76
CA ASN A 164 0.06 -3.24 7.06
C ASN A 164 1.17 -2.88 8.07
N THR A 165 1.02 -1.84 8.90
CA THR A 165 1.87 -1.61 10.07
C THR A 165 1.10 -1.87 11.35
N ARG A 166 1.70 -2.65 12.24
CA ARG A 166 1.30 -2.73 13.64
C ARG A 166 2.27 -1.87 14.44
N ASP A 167 1.73 -0.97 15.26
CA ASP A 167 2.52 -0.09 16.10
C ASP A 167 2.04 -0.22 17.55
N VAL A 168 2.96 -0.53 18.46
CA VAL A 168 2.67 -0.55 19.90
C VAL A 168 2.97 0.85 20.44
N ILE A 169 1.93 1.57 20.85
CA ILE A 169 2.02 2.97 21.28
C ILE A 169 2.52 3.02 22.72
N HIS A 170 1.88 2.24 23.61
CA HIS A 170 2.21 2.28 25.03
C HIS A 170 1.89 0.95 25.72
N LYS A 171 2.73 0.58 26.69
CA LYS A 171 2.52 -0.57 27.57
C LYS A 171 2.49 -0.10 29.01
N LEU A 172 1.46 -0.49 29.73
CA LEU A 172 1.27 -0.22 31.15
C LEU A 172 1.29 -1.54 31.92
N GLN A 173 2.12 -1.63 32.97
CA GLN A 173 2.07 -2.75 33.90
C GLN A 173 1.33 -2.34 35.18
N VAL A 174 0.49 -3.23 35.69
CA VAL A 174 -0.31 -2.98 36.90
C VAL A 174 -0.36 -4.25 37.74
N ASP A 175 -0.20 -4.09 39.06
CA ASP A 175 -0.37 -5.17 40.01
C ASP A 175 -1.71 -5.02 40.76
N LEU A 176 -2.69 -5.83 40.32
CA LEU A 176 -4.03 -5.86 40.91
C LEU A 176 -4.11 -6.92 42.02
N PRO A 177 -4.69 -6.60 43.19
CA PRO A 177 -4.81 -7.54 44.29
C PRO A 177 -5.69 -8.74 43.90
N LYS A 178 -5.14 -9.95 44.05
CA LYS A 178 -5.79 -11.20 43.62
C LYS A 178 -7.02 -11.53 44.47
N LYS A 179 -7.86 -12.42 43.93
CA LYS A 179 -9.00 -12.98 44.66
C LYS A 179 -8.50 -13.88 45.78
N HIS A 180 -8.77 -13.50 47.03
CA HIS A 180 -8.46 -14.29 48.21
C HIS A 180 -9.76 -14.72 48.89
N GLY A 181 -9.92 -16.03 49.09
CA GLY A 181 -11.02 -16.61 49.86
C GLY A 181 -10.72 -16.77 51.35
N ARG A 182 -9.48 -16.48 51.78
CA ARG A 182 -9.03 -16.56 53.18
C ARG A 182 -8.98 -15.17 53.78
N GLY A 183 -9.68 -14.93 54.89
CA GLY A 183 -9.71 -13.59 55.52
C GLY A 183 -10.69 -13.36 56.68
N GLY A 184 -11.61 -14.29 56.97
CA GLY A 184 -12.58 -14.13 58.06
C GLY A 184 -13.34 -12.79 57.97
N GLN A 185 -13.40 -12.04 59.07
CA GLN A 185 -14.03 -10.70 59.15
C GLN A 185 -13.41 -9.67 58.19
N SER A 186 -12.12 -9.81 57.84
CA SER A 186 -11.41 -8.88 56.97
C SER A 186 -11.65 -9.15 55.48
N ALA A 187 -12.32 -10.25 55.11
CA ALA A 187 -12.56 -10.62 53.72
C ALA A 187 -13.32 -9.54 52.93
N LEU A 188 -14.31 -8.90 53.56
CA LEU A 188 -15.11 -7.83 52.94
C LEU A 188 -14.24 -6.60 52.61
N ARG A 189 -13.34 -6.21 53.51
CA ARG A 189 -12.39 -5.11 53.29
C ARG A 189 -11.46 -5.39 52.12
N PHE A 190 -10.91 -6.61 52.02
CA PHE A 190 -10.05 -7.00 50.90
C PHE A 190 -10.79 -7.07 49.57
N SER A 191 -12.09 -7.41 49.57
CA SER A 191 -12.92 -7.32 48.36
C SER A 191 -13.11 -5.86 47.92
N ARG A 192 -13.45 -4.96 48.85
CA ARG A 192 -13.61 -3.53 48.57
C ARG A 192 -12.33 -2.90 48.02
N LEU A 193 -11.17 -3.17 48.66
CA LEU A 193 -9.88 -2.66 48.19
C LEU A 193 -9.52 -3.18 46.78
N ARG A 194 -9.95 -4.40 46.45
CA ARG A 194 -9.78 -4.97 45.11
C ARG A 194 -10.64 -4.25 44.08
N GLU A 195 -11.93 -4.08 44.36
CA GLU A 195 -12.86 -3.38 43.48
C GLU A 195 -12.42 -1.93 43.27
N GLU A 196 -11.97 -1.24 44.32
CA GLU A 196 -11.45 0.12 44.24
C GLU A 196 -10.21 0.21 43.33
N LYS A 197 -9.24 -0.71 43.49
CA LYS A 197 -8.07 -0.76 42.60
C LYS A 197 -8.43 -1.11 41.16
N ARG A 198 -9.41 -1.98 40.93
CA ARG A 198 -9.92 -2.30 39.58
C ARG A 198 -10.59 -1.09 38.94
N HIS A 199 -11.43 -0.38 39.68
CA HIS A 199 -12.08 0.83 39.19
C HIS A 199 -11.06 1.92 38.84
N ASN A 200 -10.04 2.12 39.68
CA ASN A 200 -8.93 3.04 39.38
C ASN A 200 -8.12 2.60 38.15
N TYR A 201 -7.97 1.30 37.93
CA TYR A 201 -7.31 0.77 36.74
C TYR A 201 -8.11 1.05 35.46
N VAL A 202 -9.42 0.80 35.48
CA VAL A 202 -10.33 1.11 34.35
C VAL A 202 -10.31 2.62 34.06
N ARG A 203 -10.37 3.47 35.10
CA ARG A 203 -10.27 4.93 34.96
C ARG A 203 -8.97 5.36 34.28
N LYS A 204 -7.83 4.85 34.76
CA LYS A 204 -6.52 5.17 34.19
C LYS A 204 -6.42 4.76 32.72
N ILE A 205 -7.01 3.61 32.35
CA ILE A 205 -7.04 3.15 30.95
C ILE A 205 -7.93 4.05 30.09
N ALA A 206 -9.10 4.44 30.59
CA ALA A 206 -10.00 5.35 29.89
C ALA A 206 -9.32 6.70 29.60
N GLU A 207 -8.63 7.28 30.59
CA GLU A 207 -7.89 8.54 30.44
C GLU A 207 -6.74 8.40 29.42
N LEU A 208 -5.96 7.32 29.49
CA LEU A 208 -4.89 7.07 28.53
C LEU A 208 -5.42 6.83 27.11
N ALA A 209 -6.58 6.18 26.96
CA ALA A 209 -7.21 5.98 25.66
C ALA A 209 -7.54 7.32 24.98
N VAL A 210 -8.05 8.30 25.75
CA VAL A 210 -8.32 9.65 25.24
C VAL A 210 -7.03 10.32 24.77
N ASN A 211 -5.97 10.26 25.58
CA ASN A 211 -4.69 10.89 25.24
C ASN A 211 -4.05 10.33 23.96
N PHE A 212 -4.22 9.03 23.68
CA PHE A 212 -3.61 8.40 22.50
C PHE A 212 -4.50 8.38 21.26
N PHE A 213 -5.81 8.24 21.43
CA PHE A 213 -6.74 8.04 20.30
C PHE A 213 -7.60 9.27 19.97
N VAL A 214 -7.50 10.35 20.75
CA VAL A 214 -8.15 11.64 20.45
C VAL A 214 -7.08 12.70 20.23
N THR A 215 -7.17 13.41 19.11
CA THR A 215 -6.26 14.51 18.77
C THR A 215 -7.10 15.66 18.22
N ASN A 216 -6.93 16.87 18.74
CA ASN A 216 -7.72 18.05 18.35
C ASN A 216 -9.24 17.81 18.41
N ASP A 217 -9.73 17.27 19.53
CA ASP A 217 -11.16 16.97 19.77
C ASP A 217 -11.81 15.97 18.81
N LYS A 218 -11.03 15.26 17.98
CA LYS A 218 -11.52 14.24 17.06
C LYS A 218 -10.78 12.92 17.26
N PRO A 219 -11.48 11.77 17.17
CA PRO A 219 -10.81 10.48 17.15
C PRO A 219 -9.87 10.39 15.95
N ASN A 220 -8.60 10.02 16.18
CA ASN A 220 -7.60 9.82 15.14
C ASN A 220 -7.69 8.42 14.49
N ILE A 221 -8.61 7.58 14.98
CA ILE A 221 -8.85 6.22 14.54
C ILE A 221 -10.21 6.09 13.84
N ALA A 222 -10.25 5.24 12.81
CA ALA A 222 -11.46 4.85 12.11
C ALA A 222 -12.34 3.92 12.97
N GLY A 223 -11.71 3.07 13.80
CA GLY A 223 -12.39 2.16 14.71
C GLY A 223 -11.47 1.70 15.85
N LEU A 224 -12.08 1.21 16.92
CA LEU A 224 -11.42 0.77 18.14
C LEU A 224 -11.81 -0.68 18.44
N VAL A 225 -10.82 -1.51 18.78
CA VAL A 225 -11.03 -2.87 19.27
C VAL A 225 -10.64 -2.93 20.74
N LEU A 226 -11.54 -3.43 21.58
CA LEU A 226 -11.26 -3.72 22.98
C LEU A 226 -11.00 -5.23 23.11
N ALA A 227 -9.81 -5.61 23.53
CA ALA A 227 -9.44 -7.00 23.74
C ALA A 227 -9.01 -7.21 25.19
N GLY A 228 -9.21 -8.41 25.71
CA GLY A 228 -8.72 -8.72 27.05
C GLY A 228 -9.21 -10.06 27.57
N SER A 229 -8.61 -10.48 28.67
CA SER A 229 -9.06 -11.64 29.44
C SER A 229 -10.17 -11.22 30.41
N ALA A 230 -11.23 -12.02 30.50
CA ALA A 230 -12.39 -11.78 31.37
C ALA A 230 -13.15 -10.45 31.08
N ASP A 231 -13.96 -10.01 32.05
CA ASP A 231 -14.97 -8.96 31.89
C ASP A 231 -14.41 -7.52 31.99
N PHE A 232 -13.09 -7.32 32.14
CA PHE A 232 -12.51 -5.97 32.31
C PHE A 232 -12.78 -5.04 31.11
N LYS A 233 -12.76 -5.58 29.90
CA LYS A 233 -13.05 -4.84 28.67
C LYS A 233 -14.53 -4.46 28.54
N THR A 234 -15.43 -5.30 29.05
CA THR A 234 -16.88 -5.03 29.11
C THR A 234 -17.17 -3.97 30.15
N GLU A 235 -16.50 -4.02 31.32
CA GLU A 235 -16.56 -2.94 32.31
C GLU A 235 -16.08 -1.61 31.73
N LEU A 236 -14.96 -1.60 30.98
CA LEU A 236 -14.48 -0.39 30.31
C LEU A 236 -15.51 0.13 29.29
N SER A 237 -16.04 -0.74 28.43
CA SER A 237 -16.99 -0.38 27.38
C SER A 237 -18.33 0.14 27.90
N GLN A 238 -18.77 -0.33 29.08
CA GLN A 238 -20.02 0.07 29.71
C GLN A 238 -19.84 1.23 30.70
N SER A 239 -18.60 1.56 31.07
CA SER A 239 -18.34 2.62 32.04
C SER A 239 -18.61 4.01 31.46
N ASP A 240 -19.24 4.87 32.26
CA ASP A 240 -19.43 6.30 31.95
C ASP A 240 -18.10 7.08 31.94
N MET A 241 -17.01 6.46 32.44
CA MET A 241 -15.67 7.05 32.44
C MET A 241 -15.01 7.00 31.07
N PHE A 242 -15.47 6.14 30.18
CA PHE A 242 -14.92 6.02 28.84
C PHE A 242 -15.50 7.13 27.95
N ASP A 243 -14.65 7.80 27.17
CA ASP A 243 -15.09 8.90 26.31
C ASP A 243 -16.10 8.40 25.28
N GLN A 244 -17.27 9.03 25.27
CA GLN A 244 -18.40 8.70 24.40
C GLN A 244 -18.03 8.78 22.91
N ARG A 245 -17.06 9.65 22.55
CA ARG A 245 -16.53 9.74 21.19
C ARG A 245 -15.83 8.45 20.78
N LEU A 246 -15.01 7.88 21.66
CA LEU A 246 -14.33 6.60 21.43
C LEU A 246 -15.29 5.42 21.54
N GLN A 247 -16.28 5.49 22.45
CA GLN A 247 -17.30 4.46 22.63
C GLN A 247 -18.09 4.22 21.33
N SER A 248 -18.46 5.30 20.63
CA SER A 248 -19.14 5.22 19.32
C SER A 248 -18.30 4.56 18.21
N LYS A 249 -16.97 4.47 18.42
CA LYS A 249 -16.00 3.88 17.48
C LYS A 249 -15.59 2.46 17.84
N ILE A 250 -16.16 1.85 18.89
CA ILE A 250 -15.89 0.45 19.23
C ILE A 250 -16.49 -0.45 18.15
N VAL A 251 -15.62 -1.17 17.44
CA VAL A 251 -16.00 -2.08 16.35
C VAL A 251 -16.32 -3.46 16.90
N LYS A 252 -15.44 -3.98 17.78
CA LYS A 252 -15.58 -5.32 18.34
C LYS A 252 -14.91 -5.39 19.71
N VAL A 253 -15.52 -6.19 20.59
CA VAL A 253 -14.94 -6.60 21.87
C VAL A 253 -14.51 -8.05 21.73
N VAL A 254 -13.25 -8.37 22.06
CA VAL A 254 -12.63 -9.66 21.78
C VAL A 254 -12.09 -10.33 23.05
N ASP A 255 -12.44 -11.59 23.23
CA ASP A 255 -11.84 -12.50 24.22
C ASP A 255 -10.51 -13.06 23.70
N ILE A 256 -9.45 -12.78 24.45
CA ILE A 256 -8.09 -13.31 24.19
C ILE A 256 -7.59 -14.08 25.40
N SER A 257 -6.74 -15.07 25.12
CA SER A 257 -6.22 -15.98 26.16
C SER A 257 -4.97 -15.42 26.85
N TYR A 258 -4.22 -14.56 26.16
CA TYR A 258 -2.97 -13.99 26.64
C TYR A 258 -3.03 -12.46 26.59
N GLY A 259 -2.41 -11.78 27.56
CA GLY A 259 -2.22 -10.33 27.55
C GLY A 259 -0.97 -9.89 26.76
N GLY A 260 -0.73 -8.57 26.76
CA GLY A 260 0.48 -7.98 26.16
C GLY A 260 0.53 -8.09 24.62
N GLU A 261 1.74 -8.25 24.07
CA GLU A 261 1.96 -8.28 22.61
C GLU A 261 1.47 -9.56 21.94
N ASN A 262 1.54 -10.70 22.62
CA ASN A 262 0.99 -11.94 22.10
C ASN A 262 -0.55 -11.85 22.01
N GLY A 263 -1.17 -11.28 23.05
CA GLY A 263 -2.58 -10.91 23.04
C GLY A 263 -2.96 -9.93 21.94
N PHE A 264 -2.06 -8.99 21.61
CA PHE A 264 -2.27 -8.05 20.51
C PHE A 264 -2.41 -8.76 19.16
N ASN A 265 -1.51 -9.71 18.88
CA ASN A 265 -1.56 -10.47 17.63
C ASN A 265 -2.82 -11.33 17.53
N GLN A 266 -3.20 -11.98 18.64
CA GLN A 266 -4.44 -12.76 18.71
C GLN A 266 -5.67 -11.87 18.52
N ALA A 267 -5.69 -10.68 19.12
CA ALA A 267 -6.77 -9.72 18.97
C ALA A 267 -6.92 -9.25 17.52
N ILE A 268 -5.81 -8.99 16.81
CA ILE A 268 -5.82 -8.64 15.38
C ILE A 268 -6.44 -9.76 14.56
N GLU A 269 -6.06 -11.01 14.82
CA GLU A 269 -6.57 -12.18 14.10
C GLU A 269 -8.06 -12.44 14.33
N LEU A 270 -8.53 -12.36 15.58
CA LEU A 270 -9.96 -12.54 15.91
C LEU A 270 -10.83 -11.35 15.48
N SER A 271 -10.22 -10.17 15.33
CA SER A 271 -10.89 -8.97 14.84
C SER A 271 -10.87 -8.86 13.33
N ALA A 272 -10.13 -9.71 12.63
CA ALA A 272 -9.97 -9.73 11.18
C ALA A 272 -11.31 -9.59 10.43
N GLU A 273 -12.32 -10.34 10.84
CA GLU A 273 -13.63 -10.34 10.18
C GLU A 273 -14.37 -9.00 10.31
N ALA A 274 -14.31 -8.38 11.50
CA ALA A 274 -14.94 -7.09 11.76
C ALA A 274 -14.11 -5.91 11.22
N LEU A 275 -12.80 -6.13 11.07
CA LEU A 275 -11.83 -5.23 10.44
C LEU A 275 -11.66 -5.55 8.96
N SER A 276 -12.67 -6.16 8.31
CA SER A 276 -12.59 -6.63 6.91
C SER A 276 -12.23 -5.56 5.89
N ASN A 277 -12.29 -4.27 6.26
CA ASN A 277 -11.79 -3.14 5.46
C ASN A 277 -10.28 -2.85 5.62
N VAL A 278 -9.54 -3.62 6.42
CA VAL A 278 -8.09 -3.45 6.62
C VAL A 278 -7.32 -4.32 5.63
N LYS A 279 -6.47 -3.69 4.82
CA LYS A 279 -5.66 -4.35 3.78
C LYS A 279 -4.84 -5.53 4.30
N PHE A 280 -4.23 -5.40 5.48
CA PHE A 280 -3.42 -6.45 6.10
C PHE A 280 -4.17 -7.76 6.31
N VAL A 281 -5.42 -7.68 6.77
CA VAL A 281 -6.23 -8.86 7.06
C VAL A 281 -6.60 -9.56 5.76
N GLN A 282 -6.98 -8.79 4.74
CA GLN A 282 -7.30 -9.33 3.41
C GLN A 282 -6.07 -9.99 2.78
N GLU A 283 -4.90 -9.36 2.89
CA GLU A 283 -3.62 -9.87 2.42
C GLU A 283 -3.24 -11.18 3.12
N LYS A 284 -3.29 -11.22 4.46
CA LYS A 284 -3.02 -12.45 5.23
C LYS A 284 -3.95 -13.58 4.82
N LYS A 285 -5.26 -13.31 4.69
CA LYS A 285 -6.26 -14.30 4.30
C LYS A 285 -6.05 -14.81 2.87
N LEU A 286 -5.62 -13.94 1.95
CA LEU A 286 -5.32 -14.30 0.56
C LEU A 286 -4.11 -15.24 0.50
N ILE A 287 -3.03 -14.89 1.18
CA ILE A 287 -1.79 -15.70 1.22
C ILE A 287 -2.03 -17.02 1.96
N GLN A 288 -2.81 -17.01 3.04
CA GLN A 288 -3.17 -18.23 3.76
C GLN A 288 -3.95 -19.19 2.87
N ARG A 289 -4.93 -18.70 2.11
CA ARG A 289 -5.66 -19.51 1.13
C ARG A 289 -4.73 -20.08 0.05
N TYR A 290 -3.75 -19.30 -0.40
CA TYR A 290 -2.73 -19.76 -1.32
C TYR A 290 -1.89 -20.92 -0.75
N PHE A 291 -1.45 -20.83 0.51
CA PHE A 291 -0.73 -21.93 1.17
C PHE A 291 -1.62 -23.14 1.49
N GLU A 292 -2.91 -22.93 1.77
CA GLU A 292 -3.88 -24.01 1.95
C GLU A 292 -4.01 -24.85 0.66
N GLU A 293 -4.12 -24.21 -0.50
CA GLU A 293 -4.20 -24.92 -1.79
C GLU A 293 -2.90 -25.69 -2.13
N ILE A 294 -1.73 -25.15 -1.75
CA ILE A 294 -0.45 -25.86 -1.85
C ILE A 294 -0.43 -27.07 -0.91
N SER A 295 -0.83 -26.91 0.35
CA SER A 295 -0.77 -28.00 1.34
C SER A 295 -1.79 -29.10 1.11
N GLN A 296 -2.87 -28.82 0.35
CA GLN A 296 -3.88 -29.80 -0.06
C GLN A 296 -3.57 -30.49 -1.40
N ASP A 297 -2.45 -30.16 -2.05
CA ASP A 297 -2.04 -30.72 -3.37
C ASP A 297 -3.15 -30.67 -4.43
N THR A 298 -3.96 -29.60 -4.44
CA THR A 298 -5.10 -29.47 -5.36
C THR A 298 -4.67 -29.21 -6.81
N GLY A 299 -3.40 -28.81 -7.01
CA GLY A 299 -2.84 -28.41 -8.31
C GLY A 299 -3.43 -27.11 -8.87
N LYS A 300 -4.11 -26.31 -8.04
CA LYS A 300 -4.74 -25.03 -8.43
C LYS A 300 -3.88 -23.82 -8.10
N VAL A 301 -2.56 -23.98 -8.10
CA VAL A 301 -1.61 -22.94 -7.72
C VAL A 301 -0.52 -22.85 -8.76
N CYS A 302 -0.13 -21.63 -9.12
CA CYS A 302 1.08 -21.36 -9.88
C CYS A 302 2.04 -20.50 -9.05
N TYR A 303 3.33 -20.75 -9.22
CA TYR A 303 4.40 -19.98 -8.58
C TYR A 303 5.54 -19.75 -9.56
N GLY A 304 6.28 -18.66 -9.40
CA GLY A 304 7.38 -18.31 -10.29
C GLY A 304 6.92 -17.60 -11.57
N LEU A 305 7.85 -16.91 -12.22
CA LEU A 305 7.54 -16.02 -13.34
C LEU A 305 7.06 -16.77 -14.58
N ALA A 306 7.78 -17.82 -14.99
CA ALA A 306 7.48 -18.59 -16.19
C ALA A 306 6.09 -19.26 -16.12
N ASP A 307 5.84 -20.03 -15.06
CA ASP A 307 4.57 -20.75 -14.87
C ASP A 307 3.40 -19.80 -14.71
N THR A 308 3.60 -18.65 -14.04
CA THR A 308 2.54 -17.65 -13.88
C THR A 308 2.18 -16.99 -15.21
N LEU A 309 3.16 -16.69 -16.08
CA LEU A 309 2.91 -16.13 -17.40
C LEU A 309 2.19 -17.15 -18.31
N LYS A 310 2.67 -18.40 -18.35
CA LYS A 310 2.00 -19.49 -19.08
C LYS A 310 0.56 -19.68 -18.60
N ALA A 311 0.34 -19.71 -17.28
CA ALA A 311 -1.01 -19.82 -16.71
C ALA A 311 -1.91 -18.62 -17.05
N LEU A 312 -1.32 -17.42 -17.15
CA LEU A 312 -2.03 -16.19 -17.51
C LEU A 312 -2.43 -16.21 -18.98
N ASP A 313 -1.55 -16.64 -19.88
CA ASP A 313 -1.81 -16.77 -21.32
C ASP A 313 -2.90 -17.82 -21.61
N LEU A 314 -2.94 -18.90 -20.81
CA LEU A 314 -4.01 -19.91 -20.83
C LEU A 314 -5.34 -19.41 -20.23
N GLY A 315 -5.37 -18.22 -19.62
CA GLY A 315 -6.55 -17.67 -18.93
C GLY A 315 -6.99 -18.50 -17.71
N ALA A 316 -6.08 -19.29 -17.13
CA ALA A 316 -6.36 -20.20 -16.03
C ALA A 316 -6.34 -19.51 -14.66
N VAL A 317 -5.69 -18.35 -14.55
CA VAL A 317 -5.51 -17.62 -13.28
C VAL A 317 -6.81 -16.93 -12.87
N ASP A 318 -7.30 -17.24 -11.67
CA ASP A 318 -8.38 -16.49 -11.04
C ASP A 318 -7.84 -15.24 -10.34
N ARG A 319 -6.85 -15.43 -9.45
CA ARG A 319 -6.26 -14.37 -8.64
C ARG A 319 -4.76 -14.36 -8.81
N LEU A 320 -4.24 -13.28 -9.37
CA LEU A 320 -2.81 -13.05 -9.53
C LEU A 320 -2.28 -12.33 -8.29
N ILE A 321 -1.31 -12.93 -7.59
CA ILE A 321 -0.70 -12.42 -6.37
C ILE A 321 0.72 -11.97 -6.70
N VAL A 322 0.99 -10.67 -6.56
CA VAL A 322 2.28 -10.09 -6.94
C VAL A 322 2.84 -9.23 -5.82
N TRP A 323 4.13 -9.37 -5.55
CA TRP A 323 4.83 -8.53 -4.59
C TRP A 323 5.03 -7.11 -5.12
N GLU A 324 4.68 -6.11 -4.30
CA GLU A 324 4.69 -4.68 -4.69
C GLU A 324 6.06 -4.14 -5.13
N ASN A 325 7.15 -4.77 -4.68
CA ASN A 325 8.53 -4.38 -4.98
C ASN A 325 9.25 -5.42 -5.86
N LEU A 326 8.50 -6.17 -6.67
CA LEU A 326 9.08 -7.12 -7.62
C LEU A 326 9.99 -6.38 -8.63
N ASP A 327 11.26 -6.73 -8.63
CA ASP A 327 12.29 -6.23 -9.53
C ASP A 327 12.41 -7.12 -10.78
N ALA A 328 11.32 -7.21 -11.55
CA ALA A 328 11.27 -7.94 -12.82
C ALA A 328 10.89 -7.01 -13.97
N THR A 329 11.58 -7.16 -15.11
CA THR A 329 11.36 -6.38 -16.32
C THR A 329 10.96 -7.32 -17.45
N ARG A 330 9.90 -6.96 -18.18
CA ARG A 330 9.47 -7.64 -19.41
C ARG A 330 10.14 -6.95 -20.60
N TYR A 331 10.90 -7.74 -21.36
CA TYR A 331 11.53 -7.34 -22.61
C TYR A 331 10.76 -7.92 -23.78
N ILE A 332 10.56 -7.10 -24.80
CA ILE A 332 10.15 -7.55 -26.14
C ILE A 332 11.41 -7.49 -26.99
N LEU A 333 11.93 -8.67 -27.31
CA LEU A 333 13.11 -8.88 -28.12
C LEU A 333 12.67 -9.15 -29.56
N ARG A 334 13.44 -8.62 -30.52
CA ARG A 334 13.28 -8.96 -31.93
C ARG A 334 14.44 -9.81 -32.37
N ASP A 335 14.14 -10.92 -33.02
CA ASP A 335 15.14 -11.69 -33.73
C ASP A 335 15.41 -11.11 -35.13
N ASN A 336 16.50 -11.53 -35.77
CA ASN A 336 16.90 -11.17 -37.13
C ASN A 336 15.82 -11.50 -38.17
N GLU A 337 14.96 -12.50 -37.91
CA GLU A 337 13.81 -12.86 -38.76
C GLU A 337 12.55 -12.00 -38.51
N ASN A 338 12.65 -10.95 -37.67
CA ASN A 338 11.55 -10.10 -37.22
C ASN A 338 10.50 -10.76 -36.33
N ASN A 339 10.78 -11.95 -35.79
CA ASN A 339 9.92 -12.59 -34.79
C ASN A 339 10.08 -11.88 -33.43
N GLU A 340 8.96 -11.62 -32.75
CA GLU A 340 8.94 -10.98 -31.44
C GLU A 340 8.94 -12.05 -30.35
N HIS A 341 9.99 -12.07 -29.53
CA HIS A 341 10.12 -12.93 -28.36
C HIS A 341 9.91 -12.13 -27.09
N VAL A 342 8.99 -12.57 -26.24
CA VAL A 342 8.74 -11.96 -24.94
C VAL A 342 9.55 -12.70 -23.89
N THR A 343 10.52 -12.01 -23.29
CA THR A 343 11.33 -12.56 -22.20
C THR A 343 11.17 -11.70 -20.96
N VAL A 344 11.00 -12.35 -19.81
CA VAL A 344 11.01 -11.66 -18.51
C VAL A 344 12.30 -11.97 -17.81
N ALA A 345 13.03 -10.93 -17.41
CA ALA A 345 14.30 -11.07 -16.71
C ALA A 345 14.26 -10.32 -15.37
N THR A 346 14.88 -10.94 -14.37
CA THR A 346 15.13 -10.33 -13.06
C THR A 346 16.47 -9.57 -13.10
N LYS A 347 16.74 -8.65 -12.17
CA LYS A 347 18.05 -7.95 -12.09
C LYS A 347 19.27 -8.86 -12.00
N GLU A 348 19.09 -10.08 -11.49
CA GLU A 348 20.15 -11.10 -11.45
C GLU A 348 20.38 -11.74 -12.83
N ASP A 349 19.31 -11.88 -13.61
CA ASP A 349 19.34 -12.39 -14.99
C ASP A 349 19.84 -11.33 -15.97
N GLU A 350 19.57 -10.04 -15.72
CA GLU A 350 20.13 -8.92 -16.51
C GLU A 350 21.67 -8.93 -16.53
N LYS A 351 22.32 -9.43 -15.47
CA LYS A 351 23.79 -9.59 -15.42
C LYS A 351 24.27 -10.78 -16.24
N ASN A 352 23.42 -11.77 -16.47
CA ASN A 352 23.71 -12.93 -17.30
C ASN A 352 23.31 -12.64 -18.74
N ARG A 353 24.26 -12.16 -19.55
CA ARG A 353 24.10 -11.93 -21.01
C ARG A 353 23.59 -13.15 -21.81
N ALA A 354 23.50 -14.34 -21.20
CA ALA A 354 22.92 -15.53 -21.78
C ALA A 354 21.41 -15.41 -22.05
N VAL A 355 20.68 -14.54 -21.32
CA VAL A 355 19.22 -14.37 -21.47
C VAL A 355 18.85 -13.54 -22.71
N PHE A 356 19.81 -12.78 -23.26
CA PHE A 356 19.64 -11.95 -24.46
C PHE A 356 20.27 -12.59 -25.71
N LYS A 357 20.75 -13.83 -25.58
CA LYS A 357 21.26 -14.63 -26.69
C LYS A 357 20.20 -15.61 -27.12
N ASP A 358 20.01 -15.70 -28.42
CA ASP A 358 19.13 -16.68 -29.04
C ASP A 358 19.59 -18.10 -28.69
N PRO A 359 18.70 -19.04 -28.29
CA PRO A 359 19.05 -20.46 -28.15
C PRO A 359 19.68 -21.08 -29.41
N TYR A 360 19.53 -20.44 -30.59
CA TYR A 360 20.08 -20.90 -31.87
C TYR A 360 21.42 -20.26 -32.30
N ASP A 361 22.04 -19.40 -31.47
CA ASP A 361 23.40 -18.84 -31.71
C ASP A 361 23.54 -18.01 -33.02
N ILE A 362 22.49 -17.28 -33.45
CA ILE A 362 22.49 -16.49 -34.71
C ILE A 362 22.70 -14.98 -34.50
N GLY A 363 22.73 -14.47 -33.26
CA GLY A 363 23.07 -13.06 -33.02
C GLY A 363 22.58 -12.52 -31.68
N GLU A 364 22.93 -11.27 -31.39
CA GLU A 364 22.37 -10.51 -30.26
C GLU A 364 20.96 -10.03 -30.64
N MET A 365 19.93 -10.40 -29.88
CA MET A 365 18.56 -9.94 -30.12
C MET A 365 18.43 -8.45 -29.77
N GLU A 366 17.73 -7.69 -30.62
CA GLU A 366 17.49 -6.27 -30.37
C GLU A 366 16.37 -6.07 -29.35
N ILE A 367 16.63 -5.27 -28.31
CA ILE A 367 15.61 -4.88 -27.33
C ILE A 367 14.76 -3.75 -27.94
N ILE A 368 13.51 -4.06 -28.32
CA ILE A 368 12.57 -3.06 -28.83
C ILE A 368 11.98 -2.25 -27.69
N HIS A 369 11.49 -2.95 -26.67
CA HIS A 369 10.73 -2.35 -25.59
C HIS A 369 11.00 -3.06 -24.27
N SER A 370 11.25 -2.28 -23.22
CA SER A 370 11.36 -2.76 -21.84
C SER A 370 10.27 -2.11 -20.99
N ILE A 371 9.42 -2.92 -20.35
CA ILE A 371 8.38 -2.46 -19.40
C ILE A 371 8.60 -3.18 -18.09
N SER A 372 8.37 -2.51 -16.96
CA SER A 372 8.34 -3.20 -15.66
C SER A 372 7.20 -4.22 -15.65
N LEU A 373 7.48 -5.44 -15.20
CA LEU A 373 6.47 -6.51 -15.21
C LEU A 373 5.25 -6.13 -14.35
N LEU A 374 5.47 -5.41 -13.25
CA LEU A 374 4.40 -4.89 -12.40
C LEU A 374 3.47 -3.93 -13.15
N GLU A 375 4.03 -3.01 -13.94
CA GLU A 375 3.25 -2.07 -14.76
C GLU A 375 2.45 -2.83 -15.82
N TRP A 376 3.09 -3.78 -16.49
CA TRP A 376 2.43 -4.63 -17.47
C TRP A 376 1.26 -5.43 -16.87
N PHE A 377 1.42 -5.99 -15.67
CA PHE A 377 0.32 -6.65 -14.98
C PHE A 377 -0.82 -5.69 -14.67
N THR A 378 -0.55 -4.45 -14.23
CA THR A 378 -1.61 -3.48 -13.93
C THR A 378 -2.41 -3.00 -15.14
N GLU A 379 -1.84 -3.07 -16.34
CA GLU A 379 -2.53 -2.68 -17.58
C GLU A 379 -3.30 -3.86 -18.19
N ASN A 380 -2.73 -5.06 -18.13
CA ASN A 380 -3.22 -6.20 -18.92
C ASN A 380 -3.97 -7.27 -18.12
N TYR A 381 -3.99 -7.22 -16.77
CA TYR A 381 -4.69 -8.25 -15.98
C TYR A 381 -6.17 -8.46 -16.37
N ARG A 382 -6.84 -7.40 -16.85
CA ARG A 382 -8.24 -7.44 -17.29
C ARG A 382 -8.46 -8.23 -18.57
N SER A 383 -7.51 -8.23 -19.53
CA SER A 383 -7.67 -8.98 -20.78
C SER A 383 -7.65 -10.49 -20.54
N PHE A 384 -6.92 -10.94 -19.53
CA PHE A 384 -6.83 -12.34 -19.12
C PHE A 384 -7.97 -12.77 -18.17
N GLY A 385 -8.80 -11.82 -17.72
CA GLY A 385 -9.89 -12.09 -16.80
C GLY A 385 -9.45 -12.48 -15.39
N ALA A 386 -8.21 -12.17 -14.99
CA ALA A 386 -7.70 -12.42 -13.63
C ALA A 386 -7.94 -11.20 -12.72
N THR A 387 -7.93 -11.39 -11.39
CA THR A 387 -7.91 -10.29 -10.42
C THR A 387 -6.51 -10.09 -9.86
N LEU A 388 -5.96 -8.88 -9.99
CA LEU A 388 -4.61 -8.56 -9.50
C LEU A 388 -4.65 -8.13 -8.02
N HIS A 389 -3.82 -8.75 -7.20
CA HIS A 389 -3.61 -8.41 -5.80
C HIS A 389 -2.13 -8.13 -5.52
N PHE A 390 -1.85 -6.91 -5.06
CA PHE A 390 -0.53 -6.58 -4.53
C PHE A 390 -0.40 -6.99 -3.08
N ILE A 391 0.74 -7.58 -2.75
CA ILE A 391 1.12 -7.97 -1.40
C ILE A 391 2.47 -7.35 -1.01
N THR A 392 2.75 -7.33 0.28
CA THR A 392 3.97 -6.81 0.89
C THR A 392 4.70 -7.91 1.66
N ASN A 393 5.93 -7.64 2.08
CA ASN A 393 6.75 -8.58 2.85
C ASN A 393 6.73 -8.32 4.37
N ARG A 394 5.74 -7.57 4.87
CA ARG A 394 5.66 -7.17 6.29
C ARG A 394 5.08 -8.25 7.21
N SER A 395 4.20 -9.10 6.67
CA SER A 395 3.70 -10.29 7.37
C SER A 395 4.71 -11.43 7.27
N GLN A 396 4.63 -12.38 8.20
CA GLN A 396 5.46 -13.59 8.15
C GLN A 396 5.14 -14.41 6.90
N GLU A 397 3.86 -14.52 6.58
CA GLU A 397 3.32 -15.21 5.41
C GLU A 397 3.77 -14.52 4.10
N GLY A 398 3.74 -13.18 4.05
CA GLY A 398 4.24 -12.41 2.91
C GLY A 398 5.75 -12.56 2.74
N SER A 399 6.51 -12.60 3.83
CA SER A 399 7.95 -12.87 3.78
C SER A 399 8.26 -14.27 3.24
N GLN A 400 7.47 -15.28 3.63
CA GLN A 400 7.57 -16.64 3.08
C GLN A 400 7.20 -16.68 1.60
N PHE A 401 6.16 -15.96 1.19
CA PHE A 401 5.77 -15.89 -0.23
C PHE A 401 6.89 -15.28 -1.09
N VAL A 402 7.47 -14.17 -0.66
CA VAL A 402 8.54 -13.49 -1.41
C VAL A 402 9.82 -14.33 -1.45
N ARG A 403 10.26 -14.89 -0.32
CA ARG A 403 11.50 -15.68 -0.24
C ARG A 403 11.39 -17.09 -0.82
N GLY A 404 10.22 -17.72 -0.69
CA GLY A 404 10.01 -19.11 -1.11
C GLY A 404 9.55 -19.24 -2.56
N PHE A 405 8.72 -18.30 -3.05
CA PHE A 405 8.05 -18.42 -4.35
C PHE A 405 8.42 -17.29 -5.33
N GLY A 406 9.48 -16.52 -5.05
CA GLY A 406 9.98 -15.48 -5.96
C GLY A 406 9.09 -14.24 -6.07
N GLY A 407 8.11 -14.07 -5.16
CA GLY A 407 7.26 -12.88 -5.11
C GLY A 407 6.20 -12.78 -6.22
N VAL A 408 5.99 -13.84 -7.01
CA VAL A 408 4.92 -13.95 -8.01
C VAL A 408 4.26 -15.31 -7.92
N GLY A 409 2.94 -15.32 -7.89
CA GLY A 409 2.15 -16.54 -7.93
C GLY A 409 0.69 -16.26 -8.20
N GLY A 410 -0.10 -17.32 -8.30
CA GLY A 410 -1.53 -17.17 -8.59
C GLY A 410 -2.36 -18.35 -8.13
N LEU A 411 -3.62 -18.07 -7.84
CA LEU A 411 -4.66 -19.08 -7.64
C LEU A 411 -5.34 -19.34 -8.98
N LEU A 412 -5.35 -20.60 -9.40
CA LEU A 412 -5.93 -21.05 -10.65
C LEU A 412 -7.40 -21.43 -10.45
N ARG A 413 -8.21 -21.23 -11.50
CA ARG A 413 -9.62 -21.65 -11.55
C ARG A 413 -9.77 -23.16 -11.61
N TYR A 414 -8.87 -23.79 -12.35
CA TYR A 414 -8.81 -25.22 -12.60
C TYR A 414 -7.36 -25.70 -12.53
N ARG A 415 -7.18 -27.02 -12.36
CA ARG A 415 -5.85 -27.62 -12.28
C ARG A 415 -5.15 -27.53 -13.63
N VAL A 416 -3.91 -27.03 -13.62
CA VAL A 416 -3.03 -26.99 -14.80
C VAL A 416 -1.79 -27.81 -14.46
N ASN A 417 -1.40 -28.70 -15.37
CA ASN A 417 -0.17 -29.48 -15.21
C ASN A 417 0.98 -28.73 -15.91
N PHE A 418 1.82 -28.05 -15.13
CA PHE A 418 2.95 -27.28 -15.65
C PHE A 418 4.06 -28.16 -16.24
N GLU A 419 4.21 -29.41 -15.75
CA GLU A 419 5.18 -30.38 -16.28
C GLU A 419 4.93 -30.71 -17.76
N GLN A 420 3.67 -30.81 -18.19
CA GLN A 420 3.32 -31.08 -19.59
C GLN A 420 3.60 -29.88 -20.51
N LEU A 421 3.55 -28.66 -19.96
CA LEU A 421 3.84 -27.42 -20.68
C LEU A 421 5.34 -27.10 -20.77
N LEU A 422 6.17 -27.76 -19.96
CA LEU A 422 7.63 -27.72 -20.09
C LEU A 422 8.09 -28.73 -21.16
N SER A 423 7.43 -29.88 -21.27
CA SER A 423 7.75 -30.89 -22.29
C SER A 423 7.32 -30.47 -23.70
N ASP A 424 6.22 -29.74 -23.87
CA ASP A 424 5.79 -29.31 -25.22
C ASP A 424 6.78 -28.30 -25.87
N ASP A 425 7.51 -27.53 -25.06
CA ASP A 425 8.61 -26.67 -25.56
C ASP A 425 9.85 -27.49 -25.98
N GLU A 426 10.06 -28.69 -25.41
CA GLU A 426 11.14 -29.62 -25.82
C GLU A 426 10.78 -30.45 -27.07
N TYR A 427 9.48 -30.67 -27.37
CA TYR A 427 9.07 -31.41 -28.57
C TYR A 427 8.88 -30.54 -29.82
N LEU A 428 8.90 -29.21 -29.67
CA LEU A 428 8.99 -28.25 -30.77
C LEU A 428 10.44 -27.88 -31.12
N SER A 429 11.42 -28.42 -30.39
CA SER A 429 12.86 -28.18 -30.59
C SER A 429 13.61 -29.28 -31.37
N ASP A 430 12.92 -30.11 -32.15
CA ASP A 430 13.52 -31.08 -33.10
C ASP A 430 13.31 -30.70 -34.57
#